data_AF-A0A922ZVL9-F1
#
_entry.id   AF-A0A922ZVL9-F1
#
_cell.length_a   1.000
_cell.length_b   1.000
_cell.length_c   1.000
_cell.angle_alpha   90.00
_cell.angle_beta   90.00
_cell.angle_gamma   90.00
#
_symmetry.space_group_name_H-M   'P 1'
#
loop_
_entity.id
_entity.type
_entity.pdbx_description
1 polymer ?
#
loop_
_entity_poly.entity_id
_entity_poly.type
_entity_poly.pdbx_seq_one_letter_code
_entity_poly.pdbx_strand_id
1 'polypeptide(L)'
;MFDESVWLFDLPPSDKRTPPLMSRLRQELIQIQKKNYWKNVRLVRDSLEYNPAVETYEKEYFDFLKDYQGISTKTDLIKKVSGADLVFHGDYHTLRQSQRCVLRILREIQGKREVILCLEMFYGMDQRYINAFMDGELSEGVFIQKIDYRKKWPFSWQNWSPIIYFCQDHGIPIIGINSDPGEGIGGIRDRDQYAAKVISKTLLKNPGKLIYVIDGDFHVSPNHLPKEVEQLLILLDIQTRSVIIYQNAENLFWKMCEQGIEESDVIRISENSFCVMNTMPANKIQSYLNWLEYSEDAYYPVHGEWAEDGSEGRGLSVQDIASDLASILKLDLYPQVLEQLNVYYANNLDFMDLIHDMPAVKGKIRLIKEKMKSGEGFLLEYEQEGKEAYLIYLPNSNLNMAAEEATHFVNAVCRGRLTADLSLFDRFYWNVITECLGFFGSKFINEKRKAHSENSLRRLLGQMKKDEYQKADSMIPQVARFILQHYALQRQTDNAKDFYQKFEPQYRNRSILPFVFSTQLGYMLGNKLYYAVKKGRFPLTKIRSYFRDPFEEAGKAFSCYLEISHRLKEMKHITQF
;
A
#
# COMPACT_ATOMS: atom_id res chain seq x y z
N MET A 1 -28.00 16.84 15.38
CA MET A 1 -28.37 17.58 14.16
C MET A 1 -27.33 18.69 14.04
N PHE A 2 -26.21 18.40 13.39
CA PHE A 2 -25.01 19.25 13.42
C PHE A 2 -24.97 20.17 12.20
N ASP A 3 -24.54 21.40 12.45
CA ASP A 3 -24.44 22.53 11.53
C ASP A 3 -23.37 22.28 10.44
N GLU A 4 -23.79 22.26 9.18
CA GLU A 4 -22.93 22.08 8.00
C GLU A 4 -21.98 23.27 7.74
N SER A 5 -22.12 24.38 8.48
CA SER A 5 -21.36 25.62 8.24
C SER A 5 -19.92 25.61 8.78
N VAL A 6 -19.51 24.63 9.59
CA VAL A 6 -18.16 24.60 10.20
C VAL A 6 -17.06 24.15 9.22
N TRP A 7 -17.43 23.68 8.02
CA TRP A 7 -16.47 23.15 7.02
C TRP A 7 -16.27 24.03 5.78
N LEU A 8 -16.91 25.20 5.72
CA LEU A 8 -16.66 26.23 4.72
C LEU A 8 -15.67 27.26 5.30
N PHE A 9 -14.38 26.90 5.33
CA PHE A 9 -13.33 27.88 5.65
C PHE A 9 -13.01 28.74 4.43
N ASP A 10 -13.20 30.06 4.58
CA ASP A 10 -12.66 31.08 3.69
C ASP A 10 -11.12 30.95 3.61
N LEU A 11 -10.62 30.90 2.37
CA LEU A 11 -9.19 30.81 2.06
C LEU A 11 -8.47 32.12 2.44
N PRO A 12 -7.34 32.10 3.18
CA PRO A 12 -6.47 33.25 3.28
C PRO A 12 -5.74 33.47 1.93
N PRO A 13 -5.47 34.73 1.53
CA PRO A 13 -4.81 35.01 0.26
C PRO A 13 -3.36 34.49 0.27
N SER A 14 -3.09 33.47 -0.53
CA SER A 14 -1.77 32.87 -0.68
C SER A 14 -0.81 33.77 -1.44
N ASP A 15 0.42 33.85 -0.94
CA ASP A 15 1.56 34.55 -1.51
C ASP A 15 1.84 34.12 -2.97
N LYS A 16 2.20 35.09 -3.81
CA LYS A 16 2.29 34.99 -5.27
C LYS A 16 3.53 34.22 -5.71
N ARG A 17 3.46 32.88 -5.67
CA ARG A 17 4.21 32.04 -6.62
C ARG A 17 3.19 31.32 -7.49
N THR A 18 3.10 31.72 -8.75
CA THR A 18 2.25 31.08 -9.75
C THR A 18 2.54 29.57 -9.77
N PRO A 19 1.59 28.70 -9.40
CA PRO A 19 1.76 27.27 -9.52
C PRO A 19 2.00 26.91 -10.99
N PRO A 20 2.79 25.86 -11.31
CA PRO A 20 2.85 25.37 -12.66
C PRO A 20 1.43 25.06 -13.15
N LEU A 21 1.07 25.56 -14.33
CA LEU A 21 -0.25 25.40 -14.94
C LEU A 21 -0.66 23.92 -14.86
N MET A 22 -1.57 23.59 -13.94
CA MET A 22 -1.99 22.20 -13.75
C MET A 22 -2.68 21.71 -15.02
N SER A 23 -2.28 20.56 -15.54
CA SER A 23 -3.04 19.93 -16.63
C SER A 23 -4.47 19.67 -16.15
N ARG A 24 -5.48 19.96 -16.99
CA ARG A 24 -6.90 19.70 -16.71
C ARG A 24 -7.17 18.27 -16.20
N LEU A 25 -6.46 17.29 -16.75
CA LEU A 25 -6.53 15.88 -16.33
C LEU A 25 -6.13 15.69 -14.86
N ARG A 26 -5.02 16.30 -14.42
CA ARG A 26 -4.54 16.21 -13.04
C ARG A 26 -5.56 16.81 -12.06
N GLN A 27 -6.23 17.91 -12.43
CA GLN A 27 -7.28 18.50 -11.61
C GLN A 27 -8.49 17.57 -11.49
N GLU A 28 -8.97 17.03 -12.61
CA GLU A 28 -10.08 16.07 -12.64
C GLU A 28 -9.77 14.84 -11.76
N LEU A 29 -8.55 14.29 -11.83
CA LEU A 29 -8.10 13.16 -10.99
C LEU A 29 -8.13 13.47 -9.49
N ILE A 30 -7.58 14.62 -9.08
CA ILE A 30 -7.55 15.02 -7.67
C ILE A 30 -8.99 15.17 -7.13
N GLN A 31 -9.91 15.71 -7.92
CA GLN A 31 -11.31 15.88 -7.51
C GLN A 31 -12.02 14.53 -7.32
N ILE A 32 -11.83 13.57 -8.23
CA ILE A 32 -12.39 12.22 -8.09
C ILE A 32 -11.84 11.53 -6.83
N GLN A 33 -10.52 11.56 -6.64
CA GLN A 33 -9.88 10.97 -5.46
C GLN A 33 -10.37 11.60 -4.16
N LYS A 34 -10.51 12.93 -4.11
CA LYS A 34 -11.00 13.65 -2.93
C LYS A 34 -12.47 13.31 -2.65
N LYS A 35 -13.32 13.23 -3.68
CA LYS A 35 -14.73 12.82 -3.54
C LYS A 35 -14.86 11.40 -2.99
N ASN A 36 -14.13 10.43 -3.57
CA ASN A 36 -14.15 9.04 -3.13
C ASN A 36 -13.60 8.89 -1.70
N TYR A 37 -12.54 9.63 -1.36
CA TYR A 37 -12.03 9.70 0.00
C TYR A 37 -13.10 10.14 1.00
N TRP A 38 -13.76 11.27 0.76
CA TRP A 38 -14.76 11.79 1.70
C TRP A 38 -16.01 10.91 1.80
N LYS A 39 -16.41 10.25 0.70
CA LYS A 39 -17.45 9.21 0.73
C LYS A 39 -17.07 8.11 1.71
N ASN A 40 -15.85 7.57 1.60
CA ASN A 40 -15.39 6.48 2.47
C ASN A 40 -15.18 6.93 3.92
N VAL A 41 -14.69 8.16 4.15
CA VAL A 41 -14.58 8.72 5.51
C VAL A 41 -15.95 8.79 6.18
N ARG A 42 -17.00 9.19 5.44
CA ARG A 42 -18.36 9.21 5.96
C ARG A 42 -18.81 7.82 6.38
N LEU A 43 -18.58 6.80 5.55
CA LEU A 43 -18.91 5.40 5.88
C LEU A 43 -18.19 4.92 7.15
N VAL A 44 -16.90 5.24 7.30
CA VAL A 44 -16.16 4.92 8.52
C VAL A 44 -16.75 5.63 9.73
N ARG A 45 -17.08 6.92 9.63
CA ARG A 45 -17.70 7.68 10.72
C ARG A 45 -19.06 7.13 11.11
N ASP A 46 -19.88 6.75 10.13
CA ASP A 46 -21.20 6.18 10.36
C ASP A 46 -21.12 4.79 11.04
N SER A 47 -19.98 4.09 10.94
CA SER A 47 -19.73 2.81 11.62
C SER A 47 -19.20 2.93 13.05
N LEU A 48 -18.77 4.12 13.47
CA LEU A 48 -18.17 4.37 14.77
C LEU A 48 -19.20 4.92 15.75
N GLU A 49 -19.18 4.44 16.99
CA GLU A 49 -19.94 5.08 18.06
C GLU A 49 -19.40 6.47 18.37
N TYR A 50 -20.30 7.43 18.57
CA TYR A 50 -19.92 8.79 18.94
C TYR A 50 -19.36 8.84 20.36
N ASN A 51 -18.15 9.38 20.50
CA ASN A 51 -17.51 9.64 21.79
C ASN A 51 -16.89 11.06 21.80
N PRO A 52 -17.40 11.99 22.63
CA PRO A 52 -16.95 13.38 22.63
C PRO A 52 -15.48 13.57 23.07
N ALA A 53 -14.96 12.66 23.91
CA ALA A 53 -13.56 12.68 24.31
C ALA A 53 -12.65 12.31 23.13
N VAL A 54 -13.06 11.33 22.32
CA VAL A 54 -12.35 10.93 21.09
C VAL A 54 -12.43 12.02 20.02
N GLU A 55 -13.58 12.67 19.84
CA GLU A 55 -13.73 13.77 18.88
C GLU A 55 -12.82 14.96 19.21
N THR A 56 -12.74 15.35 20.49
CA THR A 56 -11.83 16.42 20.94
C THR A 56 -10.38 16.05 20.65
N TYR A 57 -10.01 14.79 20.92
CA TYR A 57 -8.68 14.24 20.70
C TYR A 57 -8.31 14.18 19.21
N GLU A 58 -9.25 13.75 18.36
CA GLU A 58 -9.13 13.77 16.89
C GLU A 58 -8.95 15.19 16.36
N LYS A 59 -9.70 16.16 16.90
CA LYS A 59 -9.59 17.58 16.52
C LYS A 59 -8.20 18.14 16.85
N GLU A 60 -7.68 17.88 18.05
CA GLU A 60 -6.33 18.30 18.46
C GLU A 60 -5.25 17.74 17.52
N TYR A 61 -5.39 16.48 17.09
CA TYR A 61 -4.54 15.86 16.08
C TYR A 61 -4.61 16.59 14.73
N PHE A 62 -5.82 16.84 14.21
CA PHE A 62 -5.99 17.51 12.92
C PHE A 62 -5.58 18.98 12.92
N ASP A 63 -5.75 19.67 14.05
CA ASP A 63 -5.33 21.06 14.21
C ASP A 63 -3.82 21.21 14.04
N PHE A 64 -3.04 20.23 14.50
CA PHE A 64 -1.58 20.21 14.32
C PHE A 64 -1.16 19.88 12.88
N LEU A 65 -2.01 19.19 12.11
CA LEU A 65 -1.74 18.72 10.75
C LEU A 65 -2.39 19.59 9.66
N LYS A 66 -2.58 20.88 9.94
CA LYS A 66 -3.10 21.85 8.96
C LYS A 66 -2.04 22.35 7.97
N ASP A 67 -0.79 22.41 8.40
CA ASP A 67 0.31 22.94 7.59
C ASP A 67 1.62 22.19 7.80
N TYR A 68 2.57 22.44 6.90
CA TYR A 68 3.92 21.91 6.93
C TYR A 68 4.93 22.94 6.42
N GLN A 69 6.15 22.90 6.94
CA GLN A 69 7.22 23.84 6.60
C GLN A 69 7.83 23.60 5.22
N GLY A 70 7.81 22.35 4.72
CA GLY A 70 8.28 22.03 3.37
C GLY A 70 8.58 20.54 3.13
N ILE A 71 9.10 20.23 1.94
CA ILE A 71 9.57 18.88 1.58
C ILE A 71 10.82 18.55 2.40
N SER A 72 10.90 17.31 2.90
CA SER A 72 12.12 16.74 3.49
C SER A 72 12.50 15.45 2.76
N THR A 73 13.57 14.80 3.20
CA THR A 73 14.10 13.58 2.62
C THR A 73 14.13 12.47 3.65
N LYS A 74 14.14 11.21 3.18
CA LYS A 74 14.38 10.06 4.04
C LYS A 74 15.69 10.20 4.82
N THR A 75 16.76 10.69 4.20
CA THR A 75 18.05 10.87 4.86
C THR A 75 17.97 11.84 6.03
N ASP A 76 17.26 12.95 5.86
CA ASP A 76 17.06 13.94 6.91
C ASP A 76 16.21 13.38 8.07
N LEU A 77 15.12 12.69 7.77
CA LEU A 77 14.30 11.98 8.76
C LEU A 77 15.14 10.97 9.55
N ILE A 78 15.91 10.11 8.88
CA ILE A 78 16.77 9.10 9.53
C ILE A 78 17.85 9.77 10.39
N LYS A 79 18.41 10.90 9.95
CA LYS A 79 19.39 11.67 10.74
C LYS A 79 18.75 12.20 12.03
N LYS A 80 17.54 12.77 11.95
CA LYS A 80 16.78 13.26 13.12
C LYS A 80 16.43 12.12 14.08
N VAL A 81 15.93 11.00 13.57
CA VAL A 81 15.63 9.78 14.35
C VAL A 81 16.88 9.24 15.05
N SER A 82 18.01 9.15 14.34
CA SER A 82 19.26 8.62 14.92
C SER A 82 19.83 9.52 16.01
N GLY A 83 19.55 10.82 15.94
CA GLY A 83 19.96 11.82 16.94
C GLY A 83 18.94 12.04 18.05
N ALA A 84 17.83 11.31 18.09
CA ALA A 84 16.80 11.45 19.11
C ALA A 84 17.03 10.52 20.30
N ASP A 85 16.42 10.89 21.43
CA ASP A 85 16.34 10.07 22.63
C ASP A 85 14.97 9.38 22.70
N LEU A 86 13.93 10.04 22.16
CA LEU A 86 12.56 9.56 22.02
C LEU A 86 12.05 9.74 20.59
N VAL A 87 11.38 8.72 20.05
CA VAL A 87 10.63 8.83 18.80
C VAL A 87 9.21 8.38 19.04
N PHE A 88 8.22 9.17 18.62
CA PHE A 88 6.80 8.79 18.58
C PHE A 88 6.39 8.62 17.13
N HIS A 89 5.98 7.41 16.75
CA HIS A 89 5.60 7.07 15.38
C HIS A 89 4.15 6.61 15.34
N GLY A 90 3.31 7.40 14.67
CA GLY A 90 1.89 7.11 14.51
C GLY A 90 1.66 5.87 13.67
N ASP A 91 0.73 5.03 14.08
CA ASP A 91 0.29 3.84 13.38
C ASP A 91 -1.20 3.90 13.02
N TYR A 92 -1.53 3.29 11.88
CA TYR A 92 -2.91 3.05 11.51
C TYR A 92 -3.09 1.55 11.40
N HIS A 93 -3.74 0.97 12.40
CA HIS A 93 -3.60 -0.46 12.73
C HIS A 93 -4.08 -1.40 11.63
N THR A 94 -5.05 -0.97 10.82
CA THR A 94 -5.57 -1.76 9.68
C THR A 94 -4.69 -1.65 8.43
N LEU A 95 -3.79 -0.66 8.36
CA LEU A 95 -2.99 -0.36 7.18
C LEU A 95 -1.59 -0.97 7.29
N ARG A 96 -1.37 -2.14 6.65
CA ARG A 96 -0.07 -2.82 6.58
C ARG A 96 1.12 -1.92 6.17
N GLN A 97 0.89 -0.92 5.32
CA GLN A 97 1.97 0.01 4.91
C GLN A 97 2.46 0.88 6.05
N SER A 98 1.61 1.16 7.04
CA SER A 98 1.96 1.89 8.26
C SER A 98 3.03 1.15 9.05
N GLN A 99 2.82 -0.14 9.34
CA GLN A 99 3.80 -0.96 10.05
C GLN A 99 5.05 -1.23 9.19
N ARG A 100 4.91 -1.39 7.87
CA ARG A 100 6.08 -1.50 6.97
C ARG A 100 6.94 -0.24 6.94
N CYS A 101 6.36 0.94 7.14
CA CYS A 101 7.12 2.19 7.26
C CYS A 101 8.04 2.15 8.48
N VAL A 102 7.50 1.75 9.64
CA VAL A 102 8.27 1.57 10.87
C VAL A 102 9.44 0.62 10.63
N LEU A 103 9.19 -0.58 10.08
CA LEU A 103 10.24 -1.56 9.79
C LEU A 103 11.33 -1.00 8.87
N ARG A 104 10.98 -0.18 7.89
CA ARG A 104 11.96 0.48 6.99
C ARG A 104 12.83 1.48 7.75
N ILE A 105 12.29 2.20 8.73
CA ILE A 105 13.06 3.14 9.56
C ILE A 105 13.97 2.37 10.52
N LEU A 106 13.44 1.36 11.22
CA LEU A 106 14.21 0.51 12.14
C LEU A 106 15.42 -0.12 11.43
N ARG A 107 15.24 -0.66 10.22
CA ARG A 107 16.34 -1.20 9.40
C ARG A 107 17.43 -0.19 9.04
N GLU A 108 17.08 1.09 8.91
CA GLU A 108 18.04 2.14 8.55
C GLU A 108 18.84 2.63 9.76
N ILE A 109 18.32 2.48 10.97
CA ILE A 109 18.98 2.89 12.22
C ILE A 109 19.63 1.72 12.98
N GLN A 110 19.26 0.48 12.66
CA GLN A 110 19.88 -0.72 13.22
C GLN A 110 21.41 -0.68 13.02
N GLY A 111 22.15 -1.00 14.08
CA GLY A 111 23.62 -0.94 14.13
C GLY A 111 24.20 0.48 14.24
N LYS A 112 23.42 1.54 14.03
CA LYS A 112 23.84 2.94 14.25
C LYS A 112 23.44 3.46 15.62
N ARG A 113 22.36 2.91 16.17
CA ARG A 113 21.74 3.32 17.42
C ARG A 113 21.20 2.07 18.12
N GLU A 114 21.49 1.92 19.41
CA GLU A 114 20.76 0.95 20.23
C GLU A 114 19.32 1.42 20.43
N VAL A 115 18.36 0.56 20.12
CA VAL A 115 16.93 0.85 20.14
C VAL A 115 16.24 -0.04 21.17
N ILE A 116 15.23 0.51 21.84
CA ILE A 116 14.19 -0.23 22.54
C ILE A 116 12.87 0.16 21.89
N LEU A 117 12.08 -0.85 21.51
CA LEU A 117 10.80 -0.64 20.83
C LEU A 117 9.65 -0.71 21.83
N CYS A 118 8.85 0.34 21.91
CA CYS A 118 7.63 0.40 22.71
C CYS A 118 6.42 0.24 21.80
N LEU A 119 5.53 -0.71 22.09
CA LEU A 119 4.39 -1.05 21.23
C LEU A 119 3.05 -0.98 21.99
N GLU A 120 2.12 -0.18 21.46
CA GLU A 120 0.73 -0.07 21.96
C GLU A 120 -0.02 -1.42 21.93
N MET A 121 0.30 -2.29 20.98
CA MET A 121 -0.38 -3.58 20.84
C MET A 121 -0.20 -4.53 22.03
N PHE A 122 0.77 -4.27 22.90
CA PHE A 122 1.11 -5.13 24.03
C PHE A 122 0.82 -4.46 25.37
N TYR A 123 0.24 -5.23 26.29
CA TYR A 123 -0.03 -4.75 27.62
C TYR A 123 1.21 -4.89 28.50
N GLY A 124 1.47 -3.91 29.37
CA GLY A 124 2.61 -3.96 30.28
C GLY A 124 2.58 -5.16 31.25
N MET A 125 1.40 -5.68 31.58
CA MET A 125 1.26 -6.90 32.41
C MET A 125 1.76 -8.18 31.72
N ASP A 126 1.82 -8.19 30.39
CA ASP A 126 2.28 -9.34 29.60
C ASP A 126 3.79 -9.34 29.37
N GLN A 127 4.52 -8.37 29.92
CA GLN A 127 5.95 -8.17 29.63
C GLN A 127 6.81 -9.42 29.85
N ARG A 128 6.47 -10.29 30.81
CA ARG A 128 7.18 -11.56 31.02
C ARG A 128 7.07 -12.50 29.81
N TYR A 129 5.92 -12.53 29.15
CA TYR A 129 5.70 -13.37 27.97
C TYR A 129 6.31 -12.76 26.72
N ILE A 130 6.30 -11.42 26.62
CA ILE A 130 7.01 -10.69 25.57
C ILE A 130 8.49 -11.03 25.64
N ASN A 131 9.11 -10.89 26.81
CA ASN A 131 10.53 -11.21 27.00
C ASN A 131 10.83 -12.67 26.66
N ALA A 132 10.06 -13.62 27.19
CA ALA A 132 10.26 -15.05 26.89
C ALA A 132 10.12 -15.38 25.39
N PHE A 133 9.23 -14.71 24.67
CA PHE A 133 9.15 -14.84 23.21
C PHE A 133 10.38 -14.24 22.52
N MET A 134 10.81 -13.04 22.92
CA MET A 134 12.00 -12.40 22.37
C MET A 134 13.28 -13.20 22.61
N ASP A 135 13.37 -13.91 23.74
CA ASP A 135 14.49 -14.79 24.10
C ASP A 135 14.43 -16.18 23.43
N GLY A 136 13.36 -16.45 22.66
CA GLY A 136 13.16 -17.72 21.94
C GLY A 136 12.64 -18.87 22.81
N GLU A 137 12.21 -18.60 24.04
CA GLU A 137 11.66 -19.59 24.97
C GLU A 137 10.22 -19.99 24.64
N LEU A 138 9.47 -19.11 23.95
CA LEU A 138 8.11 -19.36 23.48
C LEU A 138 8.05 -19.47 21.96
N SER A 139 7.25 -20.41 21.45
CA SER A 139 6.85 -20.39 20.03
C SER A 139 5.79 -19.31 19.78
N GLU A 140 5.67 -18.85 18.53
CA GLU A 140 4.71 -17.80 18.15
C GLU A 140 3.27 -18.15 18.58
N GLY A 141 2.83 -19.38 18.31
CA GLY A 141 1.48 -19.82 18.68
C GLY A 141 1.23 -19.79 20.19
N VAL A 142 2.22 -20.19 21.00
CA VAL A 142 2.10 -20.14 22.47
C VAL A 142 2.14 -18.70 22.97
N PHE A 143 3.00 -17.85 22.39
CA PHE A 143 3.08 -16.44 22.74
C PHE A 143 1.75 -15.72 22.48
N ILE A 144 1.18 -15.86 21.28
CA ILE A 144 -0.11 -15.27 20.89
C ILE A 144 -1.23 -15.67 21.85
N GLN A 145 -1.25 -16.94 22.29
CA GLN A 145 -2.22 -17.42 23.27
C GLN A 145 -1.98 -16.82 24.66
N LYS A 146 -0.72 -16.79 25.14
CA LYS A 146 -0.38 -16.31 26.49
C LYS A 146 -0.68 -14.83 26.72
N ILE A 147 -0.60 -14.02 25.67
CA ILE A 147 -0.94 -12.60 25.74
C ILE A 147 -2.41 -12.33 25.44
N ASP A 148 -3.23 -13.36 25.16
CA ASP A 148 -4.62 -13.22 24.72
C ASP A 148 -4.77 -12.24 23.53
N TYR A 149 -3.90 -12.38 22.52
CA TYR A 149 -3.71 -11.37 21.46
C TYR A 149 -5.02 -10.91 20.82
N ARG A 150 -5.86 -11.86 20.37
CA ARG A 150 -7.14 -11.54 19.69
C ARG A 150 -8.11 -10.75 20.57
N LYS A 151 -8.06 -10.94 21.89
CA LYS A 151 -8.94 -10.24 22.84
C LYS A 151 -8.45 -8.81 23.10
N LYS A 152 -7.13 -8.61 23.16
CA LYS A 152 -6.52 -7.32 23.51
C LYS A 152 -6.23 -6.44 22.30
N TRP A 153 -6.10 -7.04 21.11
CA TRP A 153 -5.73 -6.36 19.89
C TRP A 153 -6.48 -6.95 18.68
N PRO A 154 -7.55 -6.30 18.19
CA PRO A 154 -8.44 -6.86 17.16
C PRO A 154 -7.87 -6.73 15.74
N PHE A 155 -6.56 -6.52 15.60
CA PHE A 155 -5.89 -6.32 14.32
C PHE A 155 -4.97 -7.50 14.00
N SER A 156 -4.77 -7.74 12.70
CA SER A 156 -4.00 -8.89 12.19
C SER A 156 -2.56 -8.92 12.71
N TRP A 157 -2.18 -10.06 13.32
CA TRP A 157 -0.81 -10.36 13.74
C TRP A 157 0.20 -10.26 12.58
N GLN A 158 -0.21 -10.63 11.36
CA GLN A 158 0.64 -10.63 10.17
C GLN A 158 1.11 -9.22 9.74
N ASN A 159 0.43 -8.17 10.20
CA ASN A 159 0.90 -6.79 10.01
C ASN A 159 2.09 -6.46 10.93
N TRP A 160 2.14 -7.06 12.11
CA TRP A 160 3.11 -6.78 13.17
C TRP A 160 4.27 -7.76 13.22
N SER A 161 4.04 -9.04 12.89
CA SER A 161 5.06 -10.08 12.95
C SER A 161 6.37 -9.72 12.25
N PRO A 162 6.41 -9.01 11.09
CA PRO A 162 7.67 -8.63 10.48
C PRO A 162 8.52 -7.65 11.30
N ILE A 163 7.90 -6.77 12.11
CA ILE A 163 8.61 -5.88 13.03
C ILE A 163 9.14 -6.69 14.21
N ILE A 164 8.31 -7.57 14.75
CA ILE A 164 8.62 -8.34 15.95
C ILE A 164 9.76 -9.33 15.68
N TYR A 165 9.70 -10.08 14.59
CA TYR A 165 10.80 -10.95 14.17
C TYR A 165 12.07 -10.16 13.85
N PHE A 166 11.95 -8.98 13.23
CA PHE A 166 13.12 -8.12 13.02
C PHE A 166 13.77 -7.72 14.35
N CYS A 167 12.97 -7.41 15.38
CA CYS A 167 13.48 -7.13 16.71
C CYS A 167 14.13 -8.35 17.36
N GLN A 168 13.51 -9.53 17.23
CA GLN A 168 14.06 -10.79 17.76
C GLN A 168 15.41 -11.12 17.13
N ASP A 169 15.49 -11.09 15.80
CA ASP A 169 16.70 -11.39 15.02
C ASP A 169 17.88 -10.45 15.36
N HIS A 170 17.59 -9.24 15.82
CA HIS A 170 18.61 -8.22 16.11
C HIS A 170 18.74 -7.91 17.61
N GLY A 171 18.09 -8.68 18.49
CA GLY A 171 18.12 -8.47 19.94
C GLY A 171 17.61 -7.09 20.39
N ILE A 172 16.65 -6.50 19.67
CA ILE A 172 16.01 -5.23 20.03
C ILE A 172 14.90 -5.54 21.05
N PRO A 173 14.99 -5.05 22.30
CA PRO A 173 13.96 -5.30 23.30
C PRO A 173 12.62 -4.66 22.91
N ILE A 174 11.53 -5.37 23.19
CA ILE A 174 10.16 -4.88 23.01
C ILE A 174 9.51 -4.67 24.37
N ILE A 175 8.90 -3.50 24.57
CA ILE A 175 8.17 -3.11 25.77
C ILE A 175 6.69 -2.87 25.43
N GLY A 176 5.78 -3.50 26.17
CA GLY A 176 4.34 -3.22 26.08
C GLY A 176 3.98 -1.96 26.84
N ILE A 177 3.29 -1.02 26.18
CA ILE A 177 2.95 0.29 26.76
C ILE A 177 1.45 0.49 27.03
N ASN A 178 0.62 -0.49 26.70
CA ASN A 178 -0.82 -0.41 26.90
C ASN A 178 -1.24 -1.12 28.20
N SER A 179 -2.50 -0.96 28.60
CA SER A 179 -3.03 -1.46 29.87
C SER A 179 -4.43 -2.04 29.70
N ASP A 180 -4.85 -2.87 30.66
CA ASP A 180 -6.20 -3.41 30.70
C ASP A 180 -7.21 -2.29 31.07
N PRO A 181 -8.27 -2.07 30.26
CA PRO A 181 -9.32 -1.09 30.56
C PRO A 181 -10.01 -1.31 31.92
N GLY A 182 -9.98 -2.55 32.45
CA GLY A 182 -10.57 -2.91 33.73
C GLY A 182 -9.88 -2.33 34.97
N GLU A 183 -8.67 -1.78 34.85
CA GLU A 183 -7.91 -1.18 35.97
C GLU A 183 -8.26 0.30 36.24
N GLY A 184 -9.41 0.78 35.75
CA GLY A 184 -9.79 2.20 35.84
C GLY A 184 -9.12 3.10 34.80
N ILE A 185 -8.44 2.49 33.82
CA ILE A 185 -7.79 3.15 32.67
C ILE A 185 -8.75 3.03 31.48
N GLY A 186 -9.87 3.76 31.55
CA GLY A 186 -10.95 3.65 30.56
C GLY A 186 -10.85 4.67 29.43
N GLY A 187 -10.31 5.87 29.72
CA GLY A 187 -10.27 6.97 28.77
C GLY A 187 -9.00 6.98 27.90
N ILE A 188 -9.12 7.54 26.70
CA ILE A 188 -7.99 7.70 25.77
C ILE A 188 -6.79 8.42 26.40
N ARG A 189 -7.04 9.42 27.27
CA ARG A 189 -5.98 10.14 28.01
C ARG A 189 -5.40 9.35 29.18
N ASP A 190 -6.18 8.46 29.82
CA ASP A 190 -5.65 7.61 30.89
C ASP A 190 -4.64 6.60 30.33
N ARG A 191 -4.91 6.11 29.10
CA ARG A 191 -3.96 5.27 28.34
C ARG A 191 -2.67 6.02 28.05
N ASP A 192 -2.74 7.28 27.62
CA ASP A 192 -1.54 8.12 27.43
C ASP A 192 -0.73 8.25 28.72
N GLN A 193 -1.39 8.51 29.85
CA GLN A 193 -0.71 8.65 31.14
C GLN A 193 -0.04 7.35 31.60
N TYR A 194 -0.68 6.20 31.38
CA TYR A 194 -0.09 4.90 31.65
C TYR A 194 1.14 4.66 30.76
N ALA A 195 0.98 4.81 29.44
CA ALA A 195 2.05 4.64 28.47
C ALA A 195 3.23 5.58 28.77
N ALA A 196 2.95 6.83 29.14
CA ALA A 196 3.96 7.82 29.50
C ALA A 196 4.81 7.37 30.69
N LYS A 197 4.20 6.80 31.74
CA LYS A 197 4.94 6.24 32.89
C LYS A 197 5.85 5.09 32.47
N VAL A 198 5.38 4.20 31.60
CA VAL A 198 6.17 3.06 31.10
C VAL A 198 7.34 3.55 30.25
N ILE A 199 7.09 4.49 29.33
CA ILE A 199 8.10 5.08 28.44
C ILE A 199 9.16 5.82 29.24
N SER A 200 8.77 6.71 30.15
CA SER A 200 9.70 7.46 31.00
C SER A 200 10.54 6.53 31.87
N LYS A 201 9.94 5.49 32.47
CA LYS A 201 10.69 4.46 33.23
C LYS A 201 11.66 3.69 32.35
N THR A 202 11.29 3.40 31.11
CA THR A 202 12.14 2.69 30.15
C THR A 202 13.34 3.53 29.75
N LEU A 203 13.13 4.82 29.45
CA LEU A 203 14.19 5.78 29.17
C LEU A 203 15.20 5.87 30.33
N LEU A 204 14.71 6.05 31.56
CA LEU A 204 15.53 6.16 32.76
C LEU A 204 16.42 4.94 33.00
N LYS A 205 15.89 3.74 32.74
CA LYS A 205 16.62 2.48 32.93
C LYS A 205 17.66 2.21 31.84
N ASN A 206 17.57 2.91 30.71
CA ASN A 206 18.37 2.63 29.52
C ASN A 206 19.03 3.92 29.02
N PRO A 207 19.92 4.53 29.82
CA PRO A 207 20.54 5.79 29.46
C PRO A 207 21.31 5.65 28.15
N GLY A 208 21.14 6.63 27.27
CA GLY A 208 21.81 6.63 25.99
C GLY A 208 21.26 5.62 24.98
N LYS A 209 20.14 4.91 25.20
CA LYS A 209 19.40 4.16 24.17
C LYS A 209 18.26 4.98 23.57
N LEU A 210 17.89 4.71 22.31
CA LEU A 210 16.73 5.35 21.67
C LEU A 210 15.48 4.59 22.07
N ILE A 211 14.52 5.28 22.69
CA ILE A 211 13.18 4.72 22.94
C ILE A 211 12.29 5.05 21.74
N TYR A 212 11.94 4.02 20.97
CA TYR A 212 11.12 4.15 19.77
C TYR A 212 9.71 3.68 20.06
N VAL A 213 8.76 4.60 20.11
CA VAL A 213 7.36 4.37 20.47
C VAL A 213 6.52 4.27 19.20
N ILE A 214 5.76 3.18 19.07
CA ILE A 214 4.71 3.02 18.06
C ILE A 214 3.36 3.00 18.78
N ASP A 215 2.50 3.92 18.40
CA ASP A 215 1.17 4.11 18.98
C ASP A 215 0.21 4.60 17.89
N GLY A 216 -1.09 4.50 18.11
CA GLY A 216 -2.11 4.95 17.16
C GLY A 216 -1.89 6.40 16.72
N ASP A 217 -2.26 6.72 15.48
CA ASP A 217 -2.02 8.03 14.86
C ASP A 217 -2.40 9.21 15.77
N PHE A 218 -3.54 9.12 16.48
CA PHE A 218 -3.95 10.18 17.38
C PHE A 218 -3.03 10.32 18.58
N HIS A 219 -2.57 9.22 19.19
CA HIS A 219 -1.74 9.22 20.39
C HIS A 219 -0.44 10.01 20.23
N VAL A 220 0.14 10.03 19.04
CA VAL A 220 1.43 10.70 18.79
C VAL A 220 1.34 12.21 18.56
N SER A 221 0.14 12.81 18.64
CA SER A 221 -0.01 14.27 18.57
C SER A 221 0.76 14.98 19.71
N PRO A 222 1.33 16.18 19.52
CA PRO A 222 2.24 16.76 20.51
C PRO A 222 1.56 17.09 21.84
N ASN A 223 0.23 17.30 21.84
CA ASN A 223 -0.56 17.59 23.04
C ASN A 223 -1.09 16.34 23.76
N HIS A 224 -0.71 15.14 23.31
CA HIS A 224 -1.21 13.85 23.80
C HIS A 224 -0.08 13.08 24.51
N LEU A 225 0.18 11.81 24.16
CA LEU A 225 1.24 10.99 24.76
C LEU A 225 2.62 11.68 24.83
N PRO A 226 3.13 12.35 23.78
CA PRO A 226 4.37 13.12 23.86
C PRO A 226 4.40 14.15 25.00
N LYS A 227 3.29 14.85 25.25
CA LYS A 227 3.18 15.85 26.32
C LYS A 227 3.19 15.20 27.70
N GLU A 228 2.49 14.09 27.87
CA GLU A 228 2.47 13.34 29.13
C GLU A 228 3.88 12.83 29.48
N VAL A 229 4.62 12.33 28.49
CA VAL A 229 6.04 11.94 28.68
C VAL A 229 6.89 13.15 29.03
N GLU A 230 6.78 14.25 28.27
CA GLU A 230 7.55 15.47 28.51
C GLU A 230 7.30 16.03 29.91
N GLN A 231 6.05 16.09 30.37
CA GLN A 231 5.71 16.57 31.71
C GLN A 231 6.35 15.73 32.81
N LEU A 232 6.34 14.39 32.67
CA LEU A 232 7.01 13.51 33.63
C LEU A 232 8.53 13.70 33.64
N LEU A 233 9.15 13.90 32.47
CA LEU A 233 10.59 14.09 32.37
C LEU A 233 11.04 15.46 32.90
N ILE A 234 10.23 16.52 32.69
CA ILE A 234 10.46 17.84 33.28
C ILE A 234 10.44 17.77 34.80
N LEU A 235 9.49 17.05 35.40
CA LEU A 235 9.42 16.85 36.85
C LEU A 235 10.65 16.12 37.41
N LEU A 236 11.38 15.39 36.57
CA LEU A 236 12.60 14.67 36.91
C LEU A 236 13.88 15.41 36.49
N ASP A 237 13.78 16.64 35.98
CA ASP A 237 14.88 17.45 35.45
C ASP A 237 15.67 16.74 34.33
N ILE A 238 14.94 16.03 33.45
CA ILE A 238 15.52 15.30 32.32
C ILE A 238 15.12 15.98 31.02
N GLN A 239 16.13 16.42 30.28
CA GLN A 239 15.95 16.94 28.93
C GLN A 239 16.14 15.82 27.90
N THR A 240 15.21 15.73 26.96
CA THR A 240 15.26 14.76 25.87
C THR A 240 14.99 15.41 24.53
N ARG A 241 15.62 14.90 23.48
CA ARG A 241 15.27 15.24 22.11
C ARG A 241 14.23 14.25 21.61
N SER A 242 13.00 14.73 21.43
CA SER A 242 11.90 13.95 20.87
C SER A 242 11.75 14.23 19.37
N VAL A 243 11.35 13.21 18.61
CA VAL A 243 10.94 13.33 17.20
C VAL A 243 9.57 12.68 17.03
N ILE A 244 8.67 13.35 16.31
CA ILE A 244 7.33 12.84 16.00
C ILE A 244 7.26 12.50 14.51
N ILE A 245 6.75 11.31 14.19
CA ILE A 245 6.56 10.81 12.83
C ILE A 245 5.09 10.47 12.62
N TYR A 246 4.42 11.27 11.79
CA TYR A 246 3.08 11.00 11.30
C TYR A 246 3.14 10.19 10.01
N GLN A 247 2.04 9.52 9.67
CA GLN A 247 1.92 8.79 8.42
C GLN A 247 0.66 9.20 7.66
N ASN A 248 0.80 9.40 6.35
CA ASN A 248 -0.31 9.55 5.41
C ASN A 248 -1.39 10.58 5.83
N ALA A 249 -0.99 11.70 6.45
CA ALA A 249 -1.90 12.73 6.94
C ALA A 249 -2.70 13.38 5.79
N GLU A 250 -4.03 13.29 5.85
CA GLU A 250 -4.94 13.66 4.76
C GLU A 250 -4.91 15.15 4.44
N ASN A 251 -4.96 16.02 5.45
CA ASN A 251 -4.96 17.48 5.27
C ASN A 251 -3.69 17.94 4.55
N LEU A 252 -2.55 17.36 4.94
CA LEU A 252 -1.25 17.65 4.33
C LEU A 252 -1.18 17.07 2.91
N PHE A 253 -1.70 15.87 2.67
CA PHE A 253 -1.72 15.25 1.34
C PHE A 253 -2.51 16.09 0.32
N TRP A 254 -3.71 16.55 0.67
CA TRP A 254 -4.50 17.39 -0.25
C TRP A 254 -3.81 18.72 -0.54
N LYS A 255 -3.15 19.31 0.46
CA LYS A 255 -2.34 20.51 0.26
C LYS A 255 -1.13 20.26 -0.65
N MET A 256 -0.47 19.10 -0.54
CA MET A 256 0.60 18.70 -1.46
C MET A 256 0.10 18.56 -2.90
N CYS A 257 -1.09 17.98 -3.09
CA CYS A 257 -1.75 17.88 -4.41
C CYS A 257 -2.03 19.28 -5.01
N GLU A 258 -2.53 20.22 -4.19
CA GLU A 258 -2.74 21.61 -4.61
C GLU A 258 -1.43 22.31 -5.03
N GLN A 259 -0.30 21.91 -4.45
CA GLN A 259 1.00 22.50 -4.73
C GLN A 259 1.82 21.80 -5.82
N GLY A 260 1.41 20.63 -6.31
CA GLY A 260 2.19 19.92 -7.34
C GLY A 260 3.29 19.01 -6.80
N ILE A 261 3.30 18.71 -5.50
CA ILE A 261 4.43 18.05 -4.82
C ILE A 261 4.07 16.72 -4.16
N GLU A 262 2.88 16.18 -4.43
CA GLU A 262 2.36 14.90 -3.90
C GLU A 262 3.25 13.68 -4.21
N GLU A 263 4.17 13.79 -5.17
CA GLU A 263 5.19 12.77 -5.44
C GLU A 263 6.17 12.61 -4.26
N SER A 264 6.35 13.62 -3.41
CA SER A 264 7.27 13.59 -2.27
C SER A 264 6.84 12.58 -1.20
N ASP A 265 7.79 11.82 -0.66
CA ASP A 265 7.51 10.77 0.34
C ASP A 265 7.64 11.26 1.79
N VAL A 266 8.36 12.36 2.03
CA VAL A 266 8.57 12.92 3.38
C VAL A 266 8.36 14.43 3.33
N ILE A 267 7.56 14.94 4.25
CA ILE A 267 7.40 16.38 4.51
C ILE A 267 7.76 16.68 5.95
N ARG A 268 8.25 17.90 6.20
CA ARG A 268 8.58 18.41 7.52
C ARG A 268 7.45 19.31 8.01
N ILE A 269 6.82 18.95 9.12
CA ILE A 269 5.77 19.75 9.77
C ILE A 269 6.40 20.81 10.68
N SER A 270 7.41 20.42 11.46
CA SER A 270 8.19 21.30 12.35
C SER A 270 9.65 20.83 12.38
N GLU A 271 10.52 21.48 13.15
CA GLU A 271 11.94 21.06 13.28
C GLU A 271 12.10 19.58 13.65
N ASN A 272 11.21 19.05 14.49
CA ASN A 272 11.27 17.69 15.04
C ASN A 272 10.01 16.87 14.72
N SER A 273 9.17 17.32 13.79
CA SER A 273 7.96 16.61 13.37
C SER A 273 7.94 16.40 11.86
N PHE A 274 7.73 15.16 11.44
CA PHE A 274 7.73 14.75 10.02
C PHE A 274 6.45 13.98 9.69
N CYS A 275 6.01 14.03 8.44
CA CYS A 275 4.99 13.12 7.94
C CYS A 275 5.54 12.30 6.78
N VAL A 276 5.40 10.99 6.86
CA VAL A 276 5.77 10.04 5.79
C VAL A 276 4.54 9.69 4.97
N MET A 277 4.53 10.09 3.70
CA MET A 277 3.48 9.80 2.72
C MET A 277 3.79 8.48 2.00
N ASN A 278 3.69 7.37 2.71
CA ASN A 278 4.01 6.04 2.17
C ASN A 278 2.88 5.41 1.34
N THR A 279 1.65 5.93 1.47
CA THR A 279 0.50 5.58 0.67
C THR A 279 -0.46 6.78 0.56
N MET A 280 -1.49 6.70 -0.27
CA MET A 280 -2.54 7.72 -0.29
C MET A 280 -3.47 7.58 0.94
N PRO A 281 -4.00 8.68 1.49
CA PRO A 281 -4.97 8.65 2.59
C PRO A 281 -6.21 7.80 2.29
N ALA A 282 -6.64 7.72 1.02
CA ALA A 282 -7.74 6.83 0.62
C ALA A 282 -7.49 5.36 0.98
N ASN A 283 -6.24 4.88 0.91
CA ASN A 283 -5.91 3.51 1.28
C ASN A 283 -5.96 3.28 2.79
N LYS A 284 -5.70 4.32 3.59
CA LYS A 284 -5.86 4.30 5.05
C LYS A 284 -7.33 4.07 5.39
N ILE A 285 -8.22 4.87 4.83
CA ILE A 285 -9.67 4.73 5.06
C ILE A 285 -10.21 3.40 4.50
N GLN A 286 -9.77 3.00 3.31
CA GLN A 286 -10.19 1.72 2.72
C GLN A 286 -9.70 0.52 3.54
N SER A 287 -8.50 0.56 4.13
CA SER A 287 -8.05 -0.56 4.97
C SER A 287 -8.91 -0.74 6.21
N TYR A 288 -9.49 0.35 6.73
CA TYR A 288 -10.45 0.28 7.83
C TYR A 288 -11.79 -0.32 7.39
N LEU A 289 -12.36 0.14 6.27
CA LEU A 289 -13.58 -0.44 5.72
C LEU A 289 -13.41 -1.95 5.45
N ASN A 290 -12.27 -2.35 4.90
CA ASN A 290 -11.98 -3.75 4.68
C ASN A 290 -11.89 -4.55 5.99
N TRP A 291 -11.35 -3.95 7.06
CA TRP A 291 -11.30 -4.59 8.37
C TRP A 291 -12.70 -4.80 8.94
N LEU A 292 -13.60 -3.80 8.80
CA LEU A 292 -15.01 -3.95 9.17
C LEU A 292 -15.74 -5.05 8.38
N GLU A 293 -15.50 -5.13 7.07
CA GLU A 293 -16.22 -6.04 6.17
C GLU A 293 -15.71 -7.49 6.20
N TYR A 294 -14.40 -7.70 6.31
CA TYR A 294 -13.78 -9.01 6.00
C TYR A 294 -13.07 -9.69 7.17
N SER A 295 -12.99 -9.06 8.35
CA SER A 295 -12.33 -9.73 9.47
C SER A 295 -13.34 -10.51 10.33
N GLU A 296 -13.15 -11.83 10.44
CA GLU A 296 -13.76 -12.64 11.51
C GLU A 296 -13.43 -12.05 12.90
N ASP A 297 -12.33 -11.28 13.00
CA ASP A 297 -11.87 -10.57 14.19
C ASP A 297 -12.59 -9.21 14.44
N ALA A 298 -13.35 -8.64 13.48
CA ALA A 298 -14.22 -7.46 13.71
C ALA A 298 -15.52 -7.82 14.42
N TYR A 299 -15.78 -9.12 14.65
CA TYR A 299 -17.00 -9.62 15.27
C TYR A 299 -17.02 -9.55 16.81
N TYR A 300 -16.07 -8.83 17.44
CA TYR A 300 -16.17 -8.51 18.87
C TYR A 300 -16.90 -7.18 19.07
N PRO A 301 -18.02 -7.16 19.81
CA PRO A 301 -19.08 -6.19 19.59
C PRO A 301 -18.84 -4.91 20.37
N VAL A 302 -18.82 -3.80 19.65
CA VAL A 302 -19.38 -2.55 20.15
C VAL A 302 -20.90 -2.77 20.20
N HIS A 303 -21.34 -3.22 21.38
CA HIS A 303 -22.71 -3.51 21.82
C HIS A 303 -23.82 -3.81 20.78
N GLY A 304 -24.24 -5.09 20.80
CA GLY A 304 -25.64 -5.44 21.04
C GLY A 304 -26.56 -5.61 19.84
N GLU A 305 -26.56 -6.82 19.26
CA GLU A 305 -27.57 -7.38 18.35
C GLU A 305 -27.83 -6.52 17.08
N TRP A 306 -27.97 -7.09 15.91
CA TRP A 306 -29.26 -7.22 15.24
C TRP A 306 -28.95 -7.83 13.87
N ALA A 307 -29.70 -8.90 13.58
CA ALA A 307 -30.14 -9.38 12.28
C ALA A 307 -29.09 -9.73 11.21
N GLU A 308 -29.05 -11.05 10.93
CA GLU A 308 -28.97 -11.58 9.58
C GLU A 308 -29.87 -10.75 8.64
N ASP A 309 -29.24 -9.94 7.78
CA ASP A 309 -29.77 -9.61 6.47
C ASP A 309 -28.60 -9.26 5.57
N GLY A 310 -28.57 -9.89 4.38
CA GLY A 310 -27.49 -9.80 3.41
C GLY A 310 -27.09 -8.35 3.12
N SER A 311 -25.85 -8.01 3.45
CA SER A 311 -25.21 -6.79 2.99
C SER A 311 -24.06 -7.16 2.06
N GLU A 312 -24.33 -7.10 0.76
CA GLU A 312 -23.28 -6.87 -0.23
C GLU A 312 -22.49 -5.63 0.20
N GLY A 313 -21.16 -5.80 0.32
CA GLY A 313 -20.24 -4.85 0.94
C GLY A 313 -20.33 -3.43 0.37
N ARG A 314 -20.23 -2.44 1.27
CA ARG A 314 -20.28 -1.00 0.96
C ARG A 314 -18.88 -0.39 0.80
N GLY A 315 -17.91 -1.16 0.31
CA GLY A 315 -16.66 -0.66 -0.27
C GLY A 315 -16.82 -0.19 -1.73
N LEU A 316 -15.80 0.46 -2.31
CA LEU A 316 -15.76 0.68 -3.77
C LEU A 316 -15.72 -0.67 -4.47
N SER A 317 -16.77 -1.02 -5.21
CA SER A 317 -16.82 -2.27 -5.97
C SER A 317 -15.78 -2.24 -7.10
N VAL A 318 -15.36 -3.41 -7.58
CA VAL A 318 -14.47 -3.51 -8.76
C VAL A 318 -15.13 -2.85 -9.98
N GLN A 319 -16.46 -2.94 -10.08
CA GLN A 319 -17.29 -2.31 -11.10
C GLN A 319 -17.22 -0.78 -11.00
N ASP A 320 -17.30 -0.20 -9.81
CA ASP A 320 -17.13 1.25 -9.60
C ASP A 320 -15.75 1.70 -10.04
N ILE A 321 -14.70 0.95 -9.67
CA ILE A 321 -13.32 1.26 -10.06
C ILE A 321 -13.16 1.19 -11.58
N ALA A 322 -13.74 0.17 -12.24
CA ALA A 322 -13.71 0.04 -13.69
C ALA A 322 -14.40 1.23 -14.38
N SER A 323 -15.55 1.66 -13.87
CA SER A 323 -16.30 2.83 -14.36
C SER A 323 -15.51 4.12 -14.21
N ASP A 324 -14.92 4.36 -13.03
CA ASP A 324 -14.07 5.53 -12.77
C ASP A 324 -12.85 5.56 -13.70
N LEU A 325 -12.18 4.41 -13.89
CA LEU A 325 -11.03 4.29 -14.79
C LEU A 325 -11.41 4.55 -16.25
N ALA A 326 -12.52 3.99 -16.73
CA ALA A 326 -13.01 4.24 -18.08
C ALA A 326 -13.35 5.71 -18.30
N SER A 327 -13.99 6.35 -17.32
CA SER A 327 -14.28 7.79 -17.33
C SER A 327 -13.00 8.64 -17.41
N ILE A 328 -12.03 8.38 -16.53
CA ILE A 328 -10.72 9.06 -16.49
C ILE A 328 -10.00 8.95 -17.84
N LEU A 329 -9.98 7.75 -18.41
CA LEU A 329 -9.28 7.46 -19.66
C LEU A 329 -10.10 7.82 -20.91
N LYS A 330 -11.36 8.24 -20.74
CA LYS A 330 -12.32 8.51 -21.83
C LYS A 330 -12.45 7.31 -22.77
N LEU A 331 -12.65 6.15 -22.15
CA LEU A 331 -12.93 4.87 -22.79
C LEU A 331 -14.42 4.57 -22.69
N ASP A 332 -14.93 3.89 -23.71
CA ASP A 332 -16.36 3.56 -23.81
C ASP A 332 -16.60 2.29 -22.98
N LEU A 333 -17.16 2.45 -21.78
CA LEU A 333 -17.59 1.35 -20.93
C LEU A 333 -19.07 1.55 -20.58
N TYR A 334 -19.94 0.76 -21.19
CA TYR A 334 -21.38 0.86 -20.97
C TYR A 334 -21.79 0.12 -19.69
N PRO A 335 -22.76 0.62 -18.91
CA PRO A 335 -23.22 -0.03 -17.68
C PRO A 335 -23.61 -1.51 -17.85
N GLN A 336 -24.21 -1.87 -18.98
CA GLN A 336 -24.63 -3.25 -19.28
C GLN A 336 -23.45 -4.23 -19.36
N VAL A 337 -22.23 -3.75 -19.64
CA VAL A 337 -21.04 -4.60 -19.69
C VAL A 337 -20.52 -4.90 -18.28
N LEU A 338 -20.81 -4.03 -17.31
CA LEU A 338 -20.46 -4.29 -15.90
C LEU A 338 -21.24 -5.48 -15.34
N GLU A 339 -22.44 -5.76 -15.84
CA GLU A 339 -23.24 -6.94 -15.48
C GLU A 339 -22.61 -8.25 -15.99
N GLN A 340 -21.69 -8.20 -16.96
CA GLN A 340 -20.96 -9.36 -17.47
C GLN A 340 -19.74 -9.71 -16.61
N LEU A 341 -19.42 -8.89 -15.60
CA LEU A 341 -18.29 -9.07 -14.70
C LEU A 341 -18.74 -9.70 -13.38
N ASN A 342 -18.28 -10.94 -13.16
CA ASN A 342 -18.40 -11.61 -11.87
C ASN A 342 -17.10 -11.43 -11.07
N VAL A 343 -17.21 -11.08 -9.79
CA VAL A 343 -16.05 -10.89 -8.89
C VAL A 343 -16.11 -11.92 -7.77
N TYR A 344 -15.05 -12.70 -7.62
CA TYR A 344 -14.90 -13.71 -6.59
C TYR A 344 -13.72 -13.37 -5.67
N TYR A 345 -13.83 -13.77 -4.42
CA TYR A 345 -12.85 -13.57 -3.37
C TYR A 345 -12.41 -14.91 -2.77
N ALA A 346 -11.35 -14.89 -1.94
CA ALA A 346 -10.82 -16.12 -1.33
C ALA A 346 -11.79 -16.85 -0.39
N ASN A 347 -12.82 -16.20 0.11
CA ASN A 347 -13.87 -16.80 0.96
C ASN A 347 -14.95 -17.55 0.14
N ASN A 348 -14.95 -17.46 -1.19
CA ASN A 348 -15.84 -18.25 -2.03
C ASN A 348 -15.30 -19.69 -2.13
N LEU A 349 -15.69 -20.55 -1.18
CA LEU A 349 -15.24 -21.94 -1.08
C LEU A 349 -15.53 -22.77 -2.36
N ASP A 350 -16.61 -22.45 -3.06
CA ASP A 350 -17.05 -23.15 -4.28
C ASP A 350 -16.38 -22.63 -5.57
N PHE A 351 -15.49 -21.62 -5.48
CA PHE A 351 -14.85 -21.03 -6.65
C PHE A 351 -14.06 -22.07 -7.45
N MET A 352 -13.38 -22.99 -6.77
CA MET A 352 -12.61 -24.03 -7.45
C MET A 352 -13.50 -25.04 -8.16
N ASP A 353 -14.65 -25.38 -7.60
CA ASP A 353 -15.62 -26.29 -8.23
C ASP A 353 -16.24 -25.65 -9.47
N LEU A 354 -16.62 -24.37 -9.36
CA LEU A 354 -17.06 -23.54 -10.47
C LEU A 354 -16.05 -23.55 -11.64
N ILE A 355 -14.77 -23.28 -11.35
CA ILE A 355 -13.70 -23.26 -12.37
C ILE A 355 -13.44 -24.66 -12.94
N HIS A 356 -13.58 -25.71 -12.15
CA HIS A 356 -13.40 -27.10 -12.61
C HIS A 356 -14.48 -27.52 -13.60
N ASP A 357 -15.71 -27.08 -13.38
CA ASP A 357 -16.87 -27.43 -14.20
C ASP A 357 -16.99 -26.57 -15.46
N MET A 358 -16.40 -25.38 -15.49
CA MET A 358 -16.40 -24.47 -16.65
C MET A 358 -15.51 -25.00 -17.81
N PRO A 359 -16.07 -25.47 -18.94
CA PRO A 359 -15.27 -26.02 -20.04
C PRO A 359 -14.32 -25.00 -20.67
N ALA A 360 -14.74 -23.73 -20.71
CA ALA A 360 -14.00 -22.62 -21.33
C ALA A 360 -12.66 -22.30 -20.63
N VAL A 361 -12.48 -22.69 -19.37
CA VAL A 361 -11.27 -22.38 -18.58
C VAL A 361 -10.42 -23.61 -18.22
N LYS A 362 -10.81 -24.81 -18.67
CA LYS A 362 -10.10 -26.08 -18.38
C LYS A 362 -8.60 -26.04 -18.72
N GLY A 363 -8.24 -25.40 -19.83
CA GLY A 363 -6.83 -25.23 -20.25
C GLY A 363 -6.01 -24.29 -19.35
N LYS A 364 -6.66 -23.49 -18.48
CA LYS A 364 -6.03 -22.48 -17.61
C LYS A 364 -5.96 -22.92 -16.13
N ILE A 365 -6.54 -24.06 -15.75
CA ILE A 365 -6.65 -24.51 -14.34
C ILE A 365 -5.31 -24.54 -13.61
N ARG A 366 -4.25 -25.02 -14.26
CA ARG A 366 -2.91 -25.05 -13.63
C ARG A 366 -2.40 -23.65 -13.29
N LEU A 367 -2.54 -22.71 -14.23
CA LEU A 367 -2.14 -21.31 -14.04
C LEU A 367 -2.97 -20.64 -12.95
N ILE A 368 -4.29 -20.88 -12.93
CA ILE A 368 -5.21 -20.39 -11.89
C ILE A 368 -4.75 -20.88 -10.51
N LYS A 369 -4.48 -22.18 -10.36
CA LYS A 369 -3.99 -22.76 -9.10
C LYS A 369 -2.65 -22.16 -8.67
N GLU A 370 -1.73 -21.91 -9.60
CA GLU A 370 -0.44 -21.28 -9.30
C GLU A 370 -0.62 -19.81 -8.85
N LYS A 371 -1.48 -19.03 -9.52
CA LYS A 371 -1.80 -17.64 -9.14
C LYS A 371 -2.52 -17.53 -7.80
N MET A 372 -3.47 -18.43 -7.52
CA MET A 372 -4.12 -18.49 -6.21
C MET A 372 -3.12 -18.80 -5.09
N LYS A 373 -2.19 -19.74 -5.33
CA LYS A 373 -1.12 -20.06 -4.37
C LYS A 373 -0.15 -18.90 -4.13
N SER A 374 0.13 -18.10 -5.16
CA SER A 374 0.97 -16.89 -5.01
C SER A 374 0.23 -15.68 -4.45
N GLY A 375 -1.09 -15.79 -4.21
CA GLY A 375 -1.91 -14.70 -3.72
C GLY A 375 -2.06 -13.56 -4.74
N GLU A 376 -2.02 -13.88 -6.04
CA GLU A 376 -2.24 -12.93 -7.13
C GLU A 376 -3.70 -12.88 -7.56
N GLY A 377 -4.17 -11.66 -7.87
CA GLY A 377 -5.41 -11.45 -8.60
C GLY A 377 -5.28 -11.86 -10.07
N PHE A 378 -6.42 -12.08 -10.70
CA PHE A 378 -6.48 -12.27 -12.15
C PHE A 378 -7.87 -12.04 -12.71
N LEU A 379 -7.89 -11.62 -13.97
CA LEU A 379 -9.04 -11.64 -14.86
C LEU A 379 -9.04 -12.93 -15.71
N LEU A 380 -10.21 -13.56 -15.83
CA LEU A 380 -10.53 -14.59 -16.81
C LEU A 380 -11.54 -14.04 -17.82
N GLU A 381 -11.15 -14.09 -19.09
CA GLU A 381 -12.02 -13.85 -20.24
C GLU A 381 -12.50 -15.21 -20.76
N TYR A 382 -13.82 -15.35 -20.94
CA TYR A 382 -14.46 -16.55 -21.47
C TYR A 382 -15.77 -16.22 -22.20
N GLU A 383 -16.30 -17.21 -22.92
CA GLU A 383 -17.57 -17.09 -23.62
C GLU A 383 -18.63 -17.94 -22.91
N GLN A 384 -19.81 -17.37 -22.72
CA GLN A 384 -20.98 -18.04 -22.19
C GLN A 384 -22.19 -17.71 -23.07
N GLU A 385 -22.82 -18.74 -23.64
CA GLU A 385 -24.01 -18.61 -24.49
C GLU A 385 -23.85 -17.62 -25.66
N GLY A 386 -22.67 -17.58 -26.29
CA GLY A 386 -22.39 -16.69 -27.41
C GLY A 386 -22.12 -15.23 -27.00
N LYS A 387 -21.99 -14.95 -25.71
CA LYS A 387 -21.64 -13.63 -25.16
C LYS A 387 -20.30 -13.69 -24.42
N GLU A 388 -19.57 -12.58 -24.48
CA GLU A 388 -18.36 -12.39 -23.68
C GLU A 388 -18.75 -12.28 -22.20
N ALA A 389 -17.99 -12.96 -21.35
CA ALA A 389 -18.16 -12.97 -19.91
C ALA A 389 -16.80 -12.86 -19.23
N TYR A 390 -16.81 -12.20 -18.07
CA TYR A 390 -15.60 -11.83 -17.35
C TYR A 390 -15.69 -12.29 -15.92
N LEU A 391 -14.57 -12.81 -15.41
CA LEU A 391 -14.45 -13.23 -14.03
C LEU A 391 -13.17 -12.64 -13.45
N ILE A 392 -13.28 -11.87 -12.38
CA ILE A 392 -12.14 -11.41 -11.59
C ILE A 392 -12.08 -12.26 -10.32
N TYR A 393 -10.91 -12.77 -9.99
CA TYR A 393 -10.63 -13.35 -8.69
C TYR A 393 -9.66 -12.46 -7.91
N LEU A 394 -10.02 -12.13 -6.68
CA LEU A 394 -9.22 -11.33 -5.76
C LEU A 394 -8.92 -12.15 -4.49
N PRO A 395 -7.67 -12.60 -4.25
CA PRO A 395 -7.33 -13.34 -3.04
C PRO A 395 -7.47 -12.54 -1.73
N ASN A 396 -7.61 -11.21 -1.82
CA ASN A 396 -7.87 -10.31 -0.70
C ASN A 396 -8.41 -8.97 -1.22
N SER A 397 -8.96 -8.15 -0.34
CA SER A 397 -9.54 -6.82 -0.64
C SER A 397 -8.48 -5.73 -0.91
N ASN A 398 -7.33 -6.08 -1.47
CA ASN A 398 -6.26 -5.12 -1.81
C ASN A 398 -6.70 -4.24 -2.97
N LEU A 399 -6.91 -2.95 -2.68
CA LEU A 399 -7.36 -1.95 -3.64
C LEU A 399 -6.45 -1.83 -4.88
N ASN A 400 -5.13 -2.05 -4.74
CA ASN A 400 -4.22 -2.03 -5.90
C ASN A 400 -4.54 -3.14 -6.89
N MET A 401 -4.88 -4.32 -6.36
CA MET A 401 -5.18 -5.52 -7.13
C MET A 401 -6.57 -5.39 -7.74
N ALA A 402 -7.56 -4.94 -6.97
CA ALA A 402 -8.88 -4.59 -7.48
C ALA A 402 -8.80 -3.57 -8.63
N ALA A 403 -8.00 -2.51 -8.47
CA ALA A 403 -7.81 -1.50 -9.50
C ALA A 403 -7.07 -2.00 -10.74
N GLU A 404 -6.09 -2.89 -10.55
CA GLU A 404 -5.38 -3.52 -11.66
C GLU A 404 -6.28 -4.46 -12.46
N GLU A 405 -7.01 -5.36 -11.78
CA GLU A 405 -7.92 -6.27 -12.48
C GLU A 405 -9.12 -5.53 -13.08
N ALA A 406 -9.61 -4.47 -12.44
CA ALA A 406 -10.58 -3.55 -13.05
C ALA A 406 -10.03 -2.94 -14.34
N THR A 407 -8.74 -2.56 -14.35
CA THR A 407 -8.09 -2.03 -15.56
C THR A 407 -7.93 -3.11 -16.63
N HIS A 408 -7.55 -4.33 -16.26
CA HIS A 408 -7.52 -5.46 -17.19
C HIS A 408 -8.89 -5.72 -17.80
N PHE A 409 -9.95 -5.64 -17.00
CA PHE A 409 -11.34 -5.77 -17.48
C PHE A 409 -11.70 -4.66 -18.46
N VAL A 410 -11.44 -3.39 -18.12
CA VAL A 410 -11.66 -2.26 -19.05
C VAL A 410 -10.89 -2.46 -20.35
N ASN A 411 -9.64 -2.93 -20.29
CA ASN A 411 -8.86 -3.24 -21.47
C ASN A 411 -9.44 -4.40 -22.28
N ALA A 412 -9.87 -5.49 -21.64
CA ALA A 412 -10.46 -6.64 -22.30
C ALA A 412 -11.76 -6.26 -23.04
N VAL A 413 -12.63 -5.48 -22.40
CA VAL A 413 -13.85 -4.96 -23.04
C VAL A 413 -13.52 -4.06 -24.23
N CYS A 414 -12.57 -3.13 -24.07
CA CYS A 414 -12.23 -2.15 -25.11
C CYS A 414 -11.55 -2.79 -26.34
N ARG A 415 -10.72 -3.80 -26.13
CA ARG A 415 -9.97 -4.47 -27.21
C ARG A 415 -10.73 -5.63 -27.85
N GLY A 416 -11.76 -6.15 -27.17
CA GLY A 416 -12.45 -7.36 -27.55
C GLY A 416 -11.64 -8.63 -27.28
N ARG A 417 -12.23 -9.78 -27.58
CA ARG A 417 -11.62 -11.09 -27.34
C ARG A 417 -10.40 -11.32 -28.23
N LEU A 418 -9.35 -11.87 -27.63
CA LEU A 418 -8.20 -12.38 -28.38
C LEU A 418 -8.59 -13.70 -29.08
N THR A 419 -8.62 -13.69 -30.41
CA THR A 419 -8.98 -14.84 -31.25
C THR A 419 -7.77 -15.52 -31.88
N ALA A 420 -6.67 -14.79 -32.06
CA ALA A 420 -5.45 -15.32 -32.65
C ALA A 420 -4.67 -16.27 -31.72
N ASP A 421 -4.10 -17.33 -32.30
CA ASP A 421 -3.10 -18.15 -31.60
C ASP A 421 -1.72 -17.49 -31.69
N LEU A 422 -1.36 -16.76 -30.64
CA LEU A 422 -0.11 -16.02 -30.57
C LEU A 422 1.11 -16.96 -30.40
N SER A 423 2.18 -16.66 -31.13
CA SER A 423 3.49 -17.27 -30.90
C SER A 423 3.96 -17.04 -29.46
N LEU A 424 4.90 -17.84 -28.95
CA LEU A 424 5.41 -17.67 -27.58
C LEU A 424 6.03 -16.26 -27.37
N PHE A 425 6.62 -15.69 -28.42
CA PHE A 425 7.19 -14.34 -28.39
C PHE A 425 6.09 -13.27 -28.32
N ASP A 426 5.08 -13.38 -29.19
CA ASP A 426 3.98 -12.44 -29.24
C ASP A 426 3.13 -12.50 -27.97
N ARG A 427 2.89 -13.70 -27.45
CA ARG A 427 2.19 -13.92 -26.17
C ARG A 427 2.94 -13.30 -25.00
N PHE A 428 4.27 -13.40 -24.98
CA PHE A 428 5.08 -12.77 -23.94
C PHE A 428 4.91 -11.24 -23.95
N TYR A 429 5.06 -10.60 -25.12
CA TYR A 429 4.93 -9.15 -25.20
C TYR A 429 3.49 -8.66 -25.09
N TRP A 430 2.52 -9.46 -25.52
CA TRP A 430 1.11 -9.21 -25.26
C TRP A 430 0.86 -9.13 -23.75
N ASN A 431 1.36 -10.10 -22.96
CA ASN A 431 1.29 -10.05 -21.49
C ASN A 431 2.00 -8.81 -20.94
N VAL A 432 3.20 -8.47 -21.44
CA VAL A 432 3.93 -7.26 -21.00
C VAL A 432 3.09 -6.00 -21.18
N ILE A 433 2.37 -5.87 -22.31
CA ILE A 433 1.50 -4.72 -22.58
C ILE A 433 0.25 -4.75 -21.69
N THR A 434 -0.43 -5.89 -21.56
CA THR A 434 -1.60 -6.04 -20.69
C THR A 434 -1.27 -5.64 -19.25
N GLU A 435 -0.18 -6.17 -18.69
CA GLU A 435 0.30 -5.89 -17.33
C GLU A 435 0.80 -4.45 -17.19
N CYS A 436 1.37 -3.87 -18.25
CA CYS A 436 1.71 -2.45 -18.31
C CYS A 436 0.46 -1.57 -18.18
N LEU A 437 -0.61 -1.89 -18.90
CA LEU A 437 -1.88 -1.16 -18.82
C LEU A 437 -2.54 -1.36 -17.45
N GLY A 438 -2.58 -2.59 -16.94
CA GLY A 438 -3.12 -2.91 -15.60
C GLY A 438 -2.44 -2.11 -14.49
N PHE A 439 -1.11 -2.15 -14.45
CA PHE A 439 -0.34 -1.37 -13.48
C PHE A 439 -0.54 0.14 -13.67
N PHE A 440 -0.52 0.62 -14.91
CA PHE A 440 -0.79 2.02 -15.25
C PHE A 440 -2.16 2.49 -14.75
N GLY A 441 -3.21 1.71 -14.95
CA GLY A 441 -4.56 2.04 -14.47
C GLY A 441 -4.65 2.04 -12.95
N SER A 442 -4.04 1.06 -12.29
CA SER A 442 -4.02 0.98 -10.83
C SER A 442 -3.38 2.21 -10.15
N LYS A 443 -2.50 2.93 -10.85
CA LYS A 443 -1.87 4.16 -10.36
C LYS A 443 -2.83 5.35 -10.28
N PHE A 444 -3.97 5.34 -10.98
CA PHE A 444 -5.02 6.35 -10.78
C PHE A 444 -5.75 6.15 -9.46
N ILE A 445 -5.84 4.91 -8.98
CA ILE A 445 -6.46 4.55 -7.70
C ILE A 445 -5.45 4.59 -6.56
N ASN A 446 -4.18 4.25 -6.79
CA ASN A 446 -3.09 4.44 -5.84
C ASN A 446 -1.84 4.98 -6.53
N GLU A 447 -1.72 6.30 -6.56
CA GLU A 447 -0.56 6.96 -7.16
C GLU A 447 0.75 6.55 -6.46
N LYS A 448 0.74 6.25 -5.16
CA LYS A 448 1.94 5.86 -4.43
C LYS A 448 2.37 4.42 -4.69
N ARG A 449 1.61 3.63 -5.47
CA ARG A 449 2.01 2.27 -5.89
C ARG A 449 3.35 2.34 -6.65
N LYS A 450 4.34 1.55 -6.23
CA LYS A 450 5.68 1.52 -6.85
C LYS A 450 5.92 0.18 -7.56
N ALA A 451 6.55 0.24 -8.72
CA ALA A 451 7.15 -0.92 -9.37
C ALA A 451 8.64 -1.01 -8.99
N HIS A 452 9.28 -2.13 -9.33
CA HIS A 452 10.74 -2.23 -9.24
C HIS A 452 11.44 -1.23 -10.19
N SER A 453 12.68 -0.87 -9.86
CA SER A 453 13.59 -0.16 -10.76
C SER A 453 14.81 -1.03 -11.05
N GLU A 454 15.52 -0.75 -12.15
CA GLU A 454 16.79 -1.46 -12.43
C GLU A 454 17.77 -1.36 -11.25
N ASN A 455 17.78 -0.21 -10.55
CA ASN A 455 18.59 -0.01 -9.35
C ASN A 455 18.09 -0.86 -8.17
N SER A 456 16.78 -0.94 -7.92
CA SER A 456 16.24 -1.78 -6.84
C SER A 456 16.52 -3.26 -7.10
N LEU A 457 16.44 -3.70 -8.36
CA LEU A 457 16.76 -5.08 -8.74
C LEU A 457 18.26 -5.38 -8.58
N ARG A 458 19.14 -4.46 -8.96
CA ARG A 458 20.60 -4.60 -8.72
C ARG A 458 20.91 -4.68 -7.23
N ARG A 459 20.27 -3.85 -6.40
CA ARG A 459 20.43 -3.89 -4.93
C ARG A 459 19.95 -5.22 -4.35
N LEU A 460 18.78 -5.71 -4.78
CA LEU A 460 18.24 -7.01 -4.39
C LEU A 460 19.24 -8.13 -4.68
N LEU A 461 19.76 -8.19 -5.91
CA LEU A 461 20.75 -9.21 -6.30
C LEU A 461 22.09 -9.08 -5.56
N GLY A 462 22.50 -7.86 -5.21
CA GLY A 462 23.70 -7.61 -4.43
C GLY A 462 23.59 -8.08 -2.97
N GLN A 463 22.43 -7.90 -2.35
CA GLN A 463 22.15 -8.35 -0.98
C GLN A 463 22.14 -9.88 -0.88
N MET A 464 21.60 -10.57 -1.89
CA MET A 464 21.54 -12.04 -1.89
C MET A 464 22.89 -12.73 -2.10
N LYS A 465 23.91 -12.04 -2.62
CA LYS A 465 25.28 -12.56 -2.72
C LYS A 465 26.04 -12.58 -1.38
N LYS A 466 25.51 -11.92 -0.34
CA LYS A 466 26.15 -11.76 0.98
C LYS A 466 25.61 -12.76 2.03
N ASP A 467 25.16 -13.94 1.63
CA ASP A 467 24.73 -15.06 2.50
C ASP A 467 23.51 -14.84 3.43
N GLU A 468 22.81 -13.69 3.40
CA GLU A 468 21.66 -13.42 4.30
C GLU A 468 20.31 -14.05 3.90
N TYR A 469 20.21 -14.82 2.81
CA TYR A 469 18.94 -15.43 2.37
C TYR A 469 19.13 -16.86 1.85
N GLN A 470 19.45 -17.81 2.73
CA GLN A 470 19.57 -19.23 2.35
C GLN A 470 18.23 -19.98 2.18
N LYS A 471 17.07 -19.30 2.25
CA LYS A 471 15.74 -19.95 2.13
C LYS A 471 14.69 -19.19 1.31
N ALA A 472 15.06 -18.21 0.47
CA ALA A 472 14.09 -17.51 -0.37
C ALA A 472 13.85 -18.27 -1.69
N ASP A 473 12.58 -18.44 -2.07
CA ASP A 473 12.13 -19.08 -3.32
C ASP A 473 13.03 -18.75 -4.52
N SER A 474 13.51 -19.80 -5.19
CA SER A 474 14.56 -19.72 -6.21
C SER A 474 14.25 -18.84 -7.44
N MET A 475 13.01 -18.35 -7.59
CA MET A 475 12.50 -17.68 -8.78
C MET A 475 12.73 -16.16 -8.81
N ILE A 476 12.56 -15.45 -7.69
CA ILE A 476 12.67 -13.97 -7.63
C ILE A 476 14.03 -13.47 -8.17
N PRO A 477 15.18 -14.05 -7.79
CA PRO A 477 16.47 -13.60 -8.27
C PRO A 477 16.69 -13.92 -9.74
N GLN A 478 16.09 -15.01 -10.24
CA GLN A 478 16.15 -15.37 -11.66
C GLN A 478 15.42 -14.34 -12.51
N VAL A 479 14.18 -14.00 -12.13
CA VAL A 479 13.39 -12.96 -12.82
C VAL A 479 14.12 -11.61 -12.81
N ALA A 480 14.68 -11.20 -11.67
CA ALA A 480 15.45 -9.96 -11.58
C ALA A 480 16.64 -9.94 -12.55
N ARG A 481 17.35 -11.07 -12.75
CA ARG A 481 18.44 -11.18 -13.73
C ARG A 481 17.91 -11.07 -15.16
N PHE A 482 16.82 -11.76 -15.50
CA PHE A 482 16.24 -11.70 -16.85
C PHE A 482 15.79 -10.29 -17.22
N ILE A 483 15.17 -9.56 -16.29
CA ILE A 483 14.80 -8.15 -16.48
C ILE A 483 16.02 -7.28 -16.77
N LEU A 484 17.09 -7.41 -15.99
CA LEU A 484 18.32 -6.63 -16.22
C LEU A 484 18.99 -6.98 -17.55
N GLN A 485 18.98 -8.26 -17.93
CA GLN A 485 19.51 -8.72 -19.23
C GLN A 485 18.65 -8.24 -20.41
N HIS A 486 17.34 -8.09 -20.20
CA HIS A 486 16.39 -7.58 -21.18
C HIS A 486 16.63 -6.10 -21.45
N TYR A 487 16.67 -5.27 -20.40
CA TYR A 487 17.04 -3.86 -20.52
C TYR A 487 18.46 -3.66 -21.06
N ALA A 488 19.39 -4.57 -20.80
CA ALA A 488 20.72 -4.52 -21.41
C ALA A 488 20.65 -4.77 -22.92
N LEU A 489 19.88 -5.76 -23.38
CA LEU A 489 19.68 -6.04 -24.80
C LEU A 489 18.97 -4.88 -25.51
N GLN A 490 17.94 -4.30 -24.89
CA GLN A 490 17.19 -3.14 -25.41
C GLN A 490 18.03 -1.86 -25.55
N ARG A 491 19.23 -1.81 -24.95
CA ARG A 491 20.18 -0.71 -25.19
C ARG A 491 21.04 -0.95 -26.43
N GLN A 492 21.06 -2.18 -26.95
CA GLN A 492 21.93 -2.61 -28.04
C GLN A 492 21.15 -2.77 -29.35
N THR A 493 19.89 -3.20 -29.30
CA THR A 493 19.10 -3.54 -30.48
C THR A 493 17.61 -3.36 -30.24
N ASP A 494 16.90 -3.06 -31.32
CA ASP A 494 15.43 -3.05 -31.42
C ASP A 494 14.91 -4.23 -32.27
N ASN A 495 15.79 -5.12 -32.73
CA ASN A 495 15.42 -6.24 -33.60
C ASN A 495 14.78 -7.37 -32.79
N ALA A 496 13.54 -7.72 -33.13
CA ALA A 496 12.79 -8.80 -32.49
C ALA A 496 13.53 -10.15 -32.48
N LYS A 497 14.32 -10.44 -33.54
CA LYS A 497 15.09 -11.69 -33.64
C LYS A 497 16.12 -11.83 -32.53
N ASP A 498 16.76 -10.73 -32.13
CA ASP A 498 17.79 -10.76 -31.08
C ASP A 498 17.17 -11.05 -29.71
N PHE A 499 15.98 -10.50 -29.45
CA PHE A 499 15.20 -10.80 -28.23
C PHE A 499 14.73 -12.24 -28.23
N TYR A 500 14.22 -12.73 -29.37
CA TYR A 500 13.83 -14.12 -29.53
C TYR A 500 14.99 -15.06 -29.22
N GLN A 501 16.12 -14.89 -29.89
CA GLN A 501 17.31 -15.74 -29.70
C GLN A 501 17.81 -15.73 -28.26
N LYS A 502 17.79 -14.57 -27.58
CA LYS A 502 18.27 -14.45 -26.21
C LYS A 502 17.33 -15.09 -25.18
N PHE A 503 16.02 -14.96 -25.37
CA PHE A 503 15.02 -15.32 -24.38
C PHE A 503 14.12 -16.51 -24.75
N GLU A 504 14.38 -17.17 -25.88
CA GLU A 504 13.64 -18.38 -26.31
C GLU A 504 13.53 -19.44 -25.21
N PRO A 505 14.58 -19.77 -24.42
CA PRO A 505 14.45 -20.74 -23.33
C PRO A 505 13.44 -20.30 -22.26
N GLN A 506 13.34 -19.01 -22.00
CA GLN A 506 12.36 -18.45 -21.06
C GLN A 506 10.97 -18.51 -21.69
N TYR A 507 10.79 -18.13 -22.95
CA TYR A 507 9.48 -18.19 -23.61
C TYR A 507 8.92 -19.62 -23.70
N ARG A 508 9.79 -20.64 -23.83
CA ARG A 508 9.39 -22.06 -23.86
C ARG A 508 9.18 -22.68 -22.47
N ASN A 509 9.53 -21.98 -21.39
CA ASN A 509 9.44 -22.51 -20.04
C ASN A 509 7.97 -22.73 -19.65
N ARG A 510 7.62 -23.93 -19.17
CA ARG A 510 6.23 -24.31 -18.83
C ARG A 510 5.85 -24.00 -17.38
N SER A 511 6.74 -23.40 -16.58
CA SER A 511 6.43 -22.90 -15.24
C SER A 511 5.84 -21.48 -15.30
N ILE A 512 5.46 -20.92 -14.15
CA ILE A 512 5.00 -19.52 -14.05
C ILE A 512 6.07 -18.47 -14.40
N LEU A 513 7.34 -18.87 -14.54
CA LEU A 513 8.47 -17.97 -14.75
C LEU A 513 8.27 -16.93 -15.88
N PRO A 514 7.79 -17.30 -17.09
CA PRO A 514 7.63 -16.34 -18.18
C PRO A 514 6.54 -15.31 -17.86
N PHE A 515 5.49 -15.75 -17.15
CA PHE A 515 4.41 -14.88 -16.69
C PHE A 515 4.93 -13.84 -15.69
N VAL A 516 5.63 -14.29 -14.62
CA VAL A 516 6.23 -13.37 -13.64
C VAL A 516 7.21 -12.41 -14.31
N PHE A 517 7.98 -12.89 -15.29
CA PHE A 517 8.90 -12.05 -16.05
C PHE A 517 8.16 -10.99 -16.88
N SER A 518 7.11 -11.36 -17.62
CA SER A 518 6.31 -10.40 -18.39
C SER A 518 5.58 -9.39 -17.49
N THR A 519 5.00 -9.84 -16.36
CA THR A 519 4.32 -8.99 -15.39
C THR A 519 5.24 -7.93 -14.82
N GLN A 520 6.44 -8.32 -14.36
CA GLN A 520 7.38 -7.35 -13.79
C GLN A 520 7.91 -6.36 -14.83
N LEU A 521 8.16 -6.78 -16.08
CA LEU A 521 8.49 -5.85 -17.17
C LEU A 521 7.33 -4.88 -17.44
N GLY A 522 6.10 -5.38 -17.48
CA GLY A 522 4.88 -4.59 -17.63
C GLY A 522 4.74 -3.54 -16.53
N TYR A 523 4.87 -3.94 -15.27
CA TYR A 523 4.79 -3.03 -14.11
C TYR A 523 5.82 -1.90 -14.18
N MET A 524 7.06 -2.23 -14.53
CA MET A 524 8.13 -1.24 -14.68
C MET A 524 7.82 -0.23 -15.81
N LEU A 525 7.24 -0.69 -16.91
CA LEU A 525 6.82 0.15 -18.03
C LEU A 525 5.60 1.01 -17.65
N GLY A 526 4.57 0.40 -17.05
CA GLY A 526 3.33 1.05 -16.63
C GLY A 526 3.54 2.14 -15.59
N ASN A 527 4.45 1.92 -14.63
CA ASN A 527 4.83 2.94 -13.66
C ASN A 527 5.42 4.20 -14.34
N LYS A 528 6.33 4.01 -15.30
CA LYS A 528 6.92 5.13 -16.05
C LYS A 528 5.89 5.80 -16.96
N LEU A 529 5.03 5.01 -17.60
CA LEU A 529 3.95 5.49 -18.46
C LEU A 529 2.97 6.39 -17.70
N TYR A 530 2.60 6.02 -16.47
CA TYR A 530 1.72 6.82 -15.61
C TYR A 530 2.28 8.22 -15.38
N TYR A 531 3.54 8.32 -14.93
CA TYR A 531 4.16 9.63 -14.68
C TYR A 531 4.35 10.44 -15.97
N ALA A 532 4.57 9.79 -17.11
CA ALA A 532 4.64 10.47 -18.40
C ALA A 532 3.30 11.10 -18.81
N VAL A 533 2.19 10.36 -18.66
CA VAL A 533 0.83 10.85 -18.90
C VAL A 533 0.50 11.98 -17.91
N LYS A 534 0.74 11.77 -16.62
CA LYS A 534 0.48 12.75 -15.55
C LYS A 534 1.21 14.07 -15.78
N LYS A 535 2.46 14.02 -16.28
CA LYS A 535 3.28 15.20 -16.61
C LYS A 535 2.96 15.80 -17.99
N GLY A 536 1.91 15.33 -18.67
CA GLY A 536 1.49 15.81 -19.99
C GLY A 536 2.46 15.46 -21.12
N ARG A 537 3.40 14.52 -20.89
CA ARG A 537 4.43 14.14 -21.86
C ARG A 537 4.01 12.95 -22.73
N PHE A 538 2.98 12.21 -22.34
CA PHE A 538 2.44 11.10 -23.12
C PHE A 538 0.94 11.33 -23.39
N PRO A 539 0.48 11.35 -24.65
CA PRO A 539 -0.89 11.72 -24.97
C PRO A 539 -1.90 10.61 -24.64
N LEU A 540 -3.02 10.98 -24.00
CA LEU A 540 -4.12 10.06 -23.69
C LEU A 540 -4.76 9.44 -24.94
N THR A 541 -4.72 10.10 -26.10
CA THR A 541 -5.17 9.51 -27.38
C THR A 541 -4.44 8.22 -27.70
N LYS A 542 -3.13 8.18 -27.44
CA LYS A 542 -2.30 7.00 -27.67
C LYS A 542 -2.55 5.91 -26.62
N ILE A 543 -2.72 6.29 -25.35
CA ILE A 543 -3.15 5.34 -24.30
C ILE A 543 -4.46 4.65 -24.71
N ARG A 544 -5.46 5.42 -25.14
CA ARG A 544 -6.74 4.86 -25.62
C ARG A 544 -6.57 3.90 -26.80
N SER A 545 -5.63 4.16 -27.72
CA SER A 545 -5.35 3.22 -28.81
C SER A 545 -4.79 1.89 -28.28
N TYR A 546 -3.94 1.91 -27.25
CA TYR A 546 -3.42 0.68 -26.64
C TYR A 546 -4.51 -0.10 -25.89
N PHE A 547 -5.48 0.58 -25.29
CA PHE A 547 -6.62 -0.07 -24.64
C PHE A 547 -7.55 -0.78 -25.62
N ARG A 548 -7.56 -0.38 -26.90
CA ARG A 548 -8.46 -0.87 -27.95
C ARG A 548 -7.80 -1.85 -28.93
N ASP A 549 -6.49 -2.01 -28.88
CA ASP A 549 -5.77 -2.90 -29.79
C ASP A 549 -5.68 -4.31 -29.18
N PRO A 550 -6.15 -5.37 -29.86
CA PRO A 550 -6.03 -6.73 -29.36
C PRO A 550 -4.61 -7.29 -29.51
N PHE A 551 -3.74 -6.60 -30.27
CA PHE A 551 -2.35 -6.99 -30.55
C PHE A 551 -2.20 -8.39 -31.17
N GLU A 552 -3.09 -8.75 -32.10
CA GLU A 552 -3.11 -10.07 -32.76
C GLU A 552 -2.04 -10.24 -33.86
N GLU A 553 -1.62 -9.14 -34.49
CA GLU A 553 -0.63 -9.21 -35.57
C GLU A 553 0.77 -9.54 -35.01
N ALA A 554 1.49 -10.42 -35.72
CA ALA A 554 2.83 -10.85 -35.33
C ALA A 554 3.79 -9.66 -35.15
N GLY A 555 4.47 -9.60 -34.00
CA GLY A 555 5.43 -8.55 -33.64
C GLY A 555 4.80 -7.21 -33.21
N LYS A 556 3.46 -7.06 -33.25
CA LYS A 556 2.79 -5.79 -32.94
C LYS A 556 2.91 -5.41 -31.46
N ALA A 557 2.72 -6.37 -30.56
CA ALA A 557 2.89 -6.13 -29.11
C ALA A 557 4.34 -5.72 -28.77
N PHE A 558 5.33 -6.33 -29.42
CA PHE A 558 6.74 -5.96 -29.24
C PHE A 558 7.04 -4.56 -29.77
N SER A 559 6.49 -4.21 -30.94
CA SER A 559 6.60 -2.87 -31.51
C SER A 559 5.98 -1.81 -30.60
N CYS A 560 4.82 -2.10 -30.01
CA CYS A 560 4.17 -1.25 -29.00
C CYS A 560 5.06 -1.07 -27.75
N TYR A 561 5.64 -2.16 -27.24
CA TYR A 561 6.57 -2.11 -26.11
C TYR A 561 7.77 -1.19 -26.39
N LEU A 562 8.37 -1.30 -27.57
CA LEU A 562 9.48 -0.43 -27.98
C LEU A 562 9.03 1.02 -28.16
N GLU A 563 7.87 1.27 -28.78
CA GLU A 563 7.33 2.63 -28.94
C GLU A 563 7.17 3.32 -27.59
N ILE A 564 6.51 2.65 -26.62
CA ILE A 564 6.32 3.20 -25.27
C ILE A 564 7.69 3.43 -24.62
N SER A 565 8.58 2.46 -24.68
CA SER A 565 9.90 2.54 -24.05
C SER A 565 10.76 3.68 -24.58
N HIS A 566 10.80 3.87 -25.91
CA HIS A 566 11.61 4.91 -26.56
C HIS A 566 11.09 6.30 -26.25
N ARG A 567 9.77 6.51 -26.37
CA ARG A 567 9.15 7.78 -25.97
C ARG A 567 9.48 8.13 -24.51
N LEU A 568 9.43 7.14 -23.60
CA LEU A 568 9.77 7.37 -22.20
C LEU A 568 11.26 7.67 -21.97
N LYS A 569 12.18 7.11 -22.78
CA LYS A 569 13.62 7.41 -22.71
C LYS A 569 13.93 8.85 -23.14
N GLU A 570 13.25 9.36 -24.16
CA GLU A 570 13.42 10.74 -24.64
C GLU A 570 13.00 11.79 -23.59
N MET A 571 12.14 11.39 -22.65
CA MET A 571 11.68 12.23 -21.54
C MET A 571 12.69 12.20 -20.37
N LYS A 572 13.79 12.96 -20.50
CA LYS A 572 14.99 13.05 -19.62
C LYS A 572 14.81 13.10 -18.07
N HIS A 573 13.59 13.16 -17.52
CA HIS A 573 13.32 13.29 -16.07
C HIS A 573 12.33 12.25 -15.48
N ILE A 574 12.06 11.14 -16.15
CA ILE A 574 11.18 10.08 -15.57
C ILE A 574 11.96 9.13 -14.64
N THR A 575 13.29 9.14 -14.71
CA THR A 575 14.19 8.17 -14.03
C THR A 575 14.72 8.59 -12.66
N GLN A 576 14.30 9.73 -12.09
CA GLN A 576 14.78 10.20 -10.78
C GLN A 576 13.99 9.68 -9.57
N PHE A 577 13.26 8.57 -9.72
CA PHE A 577 12.40 8.01 -8.66
C PHE A 577 12.72 6.53 -8.38
#